data_AF-A0A538DTZ6-F1
#
_entry.id   AF-A0A538DTZ6-F1
#
_cell.length_a   1.000
_cell.length_b   1.000
_cell.length_c   1.000
_cell.angle_alpha   90.00
_cell.angle_beta   90.00
_cell.angle_gamma   90.00
#
_symmetry.space_group_name_H-M   'P 1'
#
loop_
_entity.id
_entity.type
_entity.pdbx_description
1 polymer ?
#
loop_
_entity_poly.entity_id
_entity_poly.type
_entity_poly.pdbx_seq_one_letter_code
_entity_poly.pdbx_strand_id
1 'polypeptide(L)'
;MALSLNKLKRLGDASLTELFEQDRKLWTAMAKDAYGYTKKFIGADVRPDDVVPTLVPALEVSDRLRTYLAARKLTQNYWYTWFAELIVDRLWADLHAGAK
;
A
#
# COMPACT_ATOMS: atom_id res chain seq x y z
N MET A 1 -9.41 -1.76 7.01
CA MET A 1 -10.41 -0.77 6.57
C MET A 1 -10.15 -0.52 5.10
N ALA A 2 -11.17 -0.57 4.25
CA ALA A 2 -10.96 -0.44 2.81
C ALA A 2 -10.73 1.02 2.35
N LEU A 3 -10.20 1.17 1.14
CA LEU A 3 -10.04 2.44 0.45
C LEU A 3 -11.43 3.03 0.12
N SER A 4 -11.74 4.20 0.69
CA SER A 4 -12.99 4.90 0.40
C SER A 4 -12.78 6.00 -0.64
N LEU A 5 -13.86 6.45 -1.30
CA LEU A 5 -13.78 7.53 -2.29
C LEU A 5 -13.17 8.82 -1.72
N ASN A 6 -13.45 9.14 -0.46
CA ASN A 6 -12.87 10.31 0.21
C ASN A 6 -11.34 10.15 0.34
N LYS A 7 -10.88 8.98 0.81
CA LYS A 7 -9.44 8.68 0.90
C LYS A 7 -8.79 8.78 -0.48
N LEU A 8 -9.41 8.21 -1.51
CA LEU A 8 -8.89 8.26 -2.88
C LEU A 8 -8.73 9.69 -3.38
N LYS A 9 -9.73 10.57 -3.16
CA LYS A 9 -9.62 11.99 -3.52
C LYS A 9 -8.45 12.66 -2.80
N ARG A 10 -8.33 12.47 -1.48
CA ARG A 10 -7.24 13.06 -0.69
C ARG A 10 -5.85 12.53 -1.08
N LEU A 11 -5.76 11.26 -1.46
CA LEU A 11 -4.55 10.66 -2.00
C LEU A 11 -4.18 11.27 -3.36
N GLY A 12 -5.18 11.53 -4.21
CA GLY A 12 -5.01 12.25 -5.47
C GLY A 12 -4.56 13.69 -5.26
N ASP A 13 -5.20 14.43 -4.36
CA ASP A 13 -4.81 15.81 -4.00
C ASP A 13 -3.39 15.88 -3.44
N ALA A 14 -2.96 14.82 -2.75
CA ALA A 14 -1.60 14.65 -2.26
C ALA A 14 -0.60 14.11 -3.31
N SER A 15 -1.05 13.83 -4.53
CA SER A 15 -0.31 13.16 -5.63
C SER A 15 0.26 11.79 -5.28
N LEU A 16 -0.26 11.12 -4.25
CA LEU A 16 0.19 9.78 -3.87
C LEU A 16 -0.21 8.74 -4.92
N THR A 17 -1.30 8.98 -5.68
CA THR A 17 -1.64 8.16 -6.85
C THR A 17 -0.58 8.25 -7.94
N GLU A 18 0.04 9.41 -8.13
CA GLU A 18 1.13 9.59 -9.10
C GLU A 18 2.42 8.96 -8.61
N LEU A 19 2.74 9.08 -7.31
CA LEU A 19 3.85 8.37 -6.68
C LEU A 19 3.72 6.84 -6.87
N PHE A 20 2.50 6.32 -6.75
CA PHE A 20 2.23 4.92 -7.00
C PHE A 20 2.61 4.52 -8.43
N GLU A 21 2.16 5.28 -9.44
CA GLU A 21 2.46 4.95 -10.85
C GLU A 21 3.95 5.12 -11.20
N GLN A 22 4.59 6.18 -10.68
CA GLN A 22 6.02 6.44 -10.93
C GLN A 22 6.91 5.29 -10.43
N ASP A 23 6.62 4.78 -9.24
CA ASP A 23 7.43 3.77 -8.57
C ASP A 23 6.69 2.42 -8.49
N ARG A 24 5.79 2.12 -9.43
CA ARG A 24 4.89 0.96 -9.38
C ARG A 24 5.61 -0.36 -9.10
N LYS A 25 6.78 -0.57 -9.70
CA LYS A 25 7.58 -1.79 -9.48
C LYS A 25 8.02 -1.96 -8.02
N LEU A 26 8.41 -0.87 -7.35
CA LEU A 26 8.80 -0.87 -5.94
C LEU A 26 7.62 -1.28 -5.06
N TRP A 27 6.48 -0.62 -5.26
CA TRP A 27 5.27 -0.89 -4.48
C TRP A 27 4.74 -2.31 -4.71
N THR A 28 4.82 -2.82 -5.93
CA THR A 28 4.47 -4.21 -6.23
C THR A 28 5.36 -5.22 -5.52
N ALA A 29 6.68 -4.99 -5.46
CA ALA A 29 7.57 -5.87 -4.73
C ALA A 29 7.22 -5.91 -3.23
N MET A 30 7.04 -4.74 -2.60
CA MET A 30 6.65 -4.64 -1.20
C MET A 30 5.30 -5.31 -0.92
N ALA A 31 4.31 -5.10 -1.80
CA ALA A 31 2.99 -5.70 -1.66
C ALA A 31 3.02 -7.23 -1.80
N LYS A 32 3.86 -7.77 -2.70
CA LYS A 32 4.06 -9.23 -2.84
C LYS A 32 4.67 -9.83 -1.58
N ASP A 33 5.68 -9.18 -1.01
CA ASP A 33 6.31 -9.65 0.23
C ASP A 33 5.32 -9.61 1.40
N ALA A 34 4.55 -8.53 1.53
CA ALA A 34 3.51 -8.41 2.56
C ALA A 34 2.39 -9.46 2.40
N TYR A 35 1.94 -9.71 1.16
CA TYR A 35 0.97 -10.77 0.86
C TYR A 35 1.54 -12.15 1.21
N GLY A 36 2.76 -12.45 0.79
CA GLY A 36 3.43 -13.72 1.08
C GLY A 36 3.63 -13.95 2.57
N TYR A 37 3.98 -12.90 3.32
CA TYR A 37 4.06 -12.97 4.79
C TYR A 37 2.69 -13.26 5.40
N THR A 38 1.65 -12.52 5.00
CA THR A 38 0.28 -12.69 5.50
C THR A 38 -0.25 -14.11 5.22
N LYS A 39 0.00 -14.62 4.01
CA LYS A 39 -0.38 -15.98 3.57
C LYS A 39 0.22 -17.08 4.46
N LYS A 40 1.42 -16.88 5.01
CA LYS A 40 2.06 -17.87 5.92
C LYS A 40 1.27 -18.08 7.22
N PHE A 41 0.53 -17.07 7.69
CA PHE A 41 -0.20 -17.15 8.95
C PHE A 41 -1.67 -17.51 8.77
N ILE A 42 -2.31 -17.00 7.71
CA ILE A 42 -3.76 -17.09 7.50
C ILE A 42 -4.13 -18.16 6.45
N GLY A 43 -3.16 -18.63 5.66
CA GLY A 43 -3.40 -19.61 4.60
C GLY A 43 -3.86 -18.95 3.29
N ALA A 44 -4.60 -19.68 2.45
CA ALA A 44 -4.94 -19.24 1.09
C ALA A 44 -6.03 -18.15 1.03
N ASP A 45 -6.86 -18.01 2.07
CA ASP A 45 -8.01 -17.09 2.10
C ASP A 45 -7.64 -15.66 2.53
N VAL A 46 -6.44 -15.19 2.15
CA VAL A 46 -5.97 -13.84 2.45
C VAL A 46 -6.90 -12.80 1.81
N ARG A 47 -7.34 -11.82 2.60
CA ARG A 47 -8.13 -10.67 2.13
C ARG A 47 -7.27 -9.42 2.04
N PRO A 48 -7.68 -8.39 1.27
CA PRO A 48 -6.97 -7.11 1.20
C PRO A 48 -6.70 -6.50 2.57
N ASP A 49 -7.71 -6.55 3.47
CA ASP A 49 -7.62 -6.00 4.82
C ASP A 49 -6.59 -6.71 5.71
N ASP A 50 -6.20 -7.94 5.39
CA ASP A 50 -5.17 -8.68 6.14
C ASP A 50 -3.75 -8.27 5.72
N VAL A 51 -3.58 -7.84 4.45
CA VAL A 51 -2.29 -7.44 3.89
C VAL A 51 -1.90 -6.03 4.34
N VAL A 52 -2.87 -5.12 4.46
CA VAL A 52 -2.63 -3.72 4.82
C VAL A 52 -1.85 -3.58 6.13
N PRO A 53 -2.22 -4.22 7.25
CA PRO A 53 -1.46 -4.16 8.50
C PRO A 53 -0.02 -4.67 8.37
N THR A 54 0.22 -5.63 7.49
CA THR A 54 1.55 -6.17 7.21
C THR A 54 2.39 -5.22 6.36
N LEU A 55 1.77 -4.50 5.44
CA LEU A 55 2.44 -3.59 4.52
C LEU A 55 2.81 -2.24 5.16
N VAL A 56 2.00 -1.73 6.09
CA VAL A 56 2.19 -0.41 6.71
C VAL A 56 3.59 -0.24 7.34
N PRO A 57 4.09 -1.15 8.19
CA PRO A 57 5.43 -1.01 8.79
C PRO A 57 6.55 -0.92 7.74
N ALA A 58 6.42 -1.65 6.63
CA ALA A 58 7.39 -1.60 5.53
C ALA A 58 7.38 -0.24 4.82
N LEU A 59 6.20 0.39 4.70
CA LEU A 59 6.05 1.73 4.14
C LEU A 59 6.56 2.83 5.08
N GLU A 60 6.39 2.66 6.40
CA GLU A 60 6.88 3.61 7.41
C GLU A 60 8.40 3.73 7.43
N VAL A 61 9.12 2.66 7.09
CA VAL A 61 10.58 2.64 6.99
C VAL A 61 11.09 2.89 5.57
N SER A 62 10.20 3.03 4.58
CA SER A 62 10.58 3.30 3.19
C SER A 62 11.08 4.73 3.02
N ASP A 63 12.37 4.91 2.74
CA ASP A 63 12.96 6.22 2.48
C ASP A 63 12.24 6.96 1.35
N ARG A 64 11.77 6.23 0.34
CA ARG A 64 11.05 6.81 -0.81
C ARG A 64 9.77 7.50 -0.38
N LEU A 65 8.92 6.81 0.39
CA LEU A 65 7.66 7.37 0.86
C LEU A 65 7.90 8.45 1.91
N ARG A 66 8.80 8.23 2.86
CA ARG A 66 9.14 9.21 3.91
C ARG A 66 9.63 10.53 3.32
N THR A 67 10.54 10.46 2.35
CA THR A 67 11.06 11.66 1.66
C THR A 67 9.95 12.38 0.92
N TYR A 68 9.06 11.64 0.26
CA TYR A 68 7.93 12.21 -0.46
C TYR A 68 6.96 12.95 0.47
N LEU A 69 6.57 12.32 1.58
CA LEU A 69 5.68 12.92 2.57
C LEU A 69 6.32 14.15 3.23
N ALA A 70 7.60 14.07 3.58
CA ALA A 70 8.35 15.18 4.18
C ALA A 70 8.45 16.39 3.24
N ALA A 71 8.79 16.17 1.97
CA ALA A 71 8.89 17.23 0.96
C ALA A 71 7.57 17.99 0.77
N ARG A 72 6.43 17.32 0.96
CA ARG A 72 5.08 17.90 0.83
C ARG A 72 4.44 18.30 2.17
N LYS A 73 5.17 18.22 3.28
CA LYS A 73 4.69 18.51 4.64
C LYS A 73 3.44 17.70 5.04
N LEU A 74 3.34 16.47 4.53
CA LEU A 74 2.27 15.53 4.83
C LEU A 74 2.61 14.74 6.09
N THR A 75 2.32 15.31 7.26
CA THR A 75 2.80 14.79 8.56
C THR A 75 1.87 13.79 9.23
N GLN A 76 0.66 13.60 8.71
CA GLN A 76 -0.33 12.75 9.35
C GLN A 76 -0.05 11.25 9.13
N ASN A 77 -0.02 10.47 10.20
CA ASN A 77 0.31 9.03 10.13
C ASN A 77 -0.66 8.21 9.25
N TYR A 78 -1.90 8.69 9.05
CA TYR A 78 -2.86 8.00 8.18
C TYR A 78 -2.38 7.87 6.73
N TRP A 79 -1.40 8.67 6.29
CA TRP A 79 -0.87 8.60 4.92
C TRP A 79 -0.27 7.23 4.62
N TYR A 80 0.41 6.61 5.59
CA TYR A 80 0.97 5.26 5.42
C TYR A 80 -0.12 4.21 5.24
N THR A 81 -1.16 4.25 6.09
CA THR A 81 -2.29 3.34 5.99
C THR A 81 -3.06 3.54 4.68
N TRP A 82 -3.38 4.77 4.30
CA TRP A 82 -4.15 5.02 3.08
C TRP A 82 -3.36 4.69 1.82
N PHE A 83 -2.04 4.91 1.84
CA PHE A 83 -1.19 4.52 0.74
C PHE A 83 -1.05 2.99 0.64
N ALA A 84 -0.98 2.27 1.77
CA ALA A 84 -1.05 0.81 1.78
C ALA A 84 -2.38 0.30 1.21
N GLU A 85 -3.50 0.89 1.63
CA GLU A 85 -4.83 0.57 1.10
C GLU A 85 -4.90 0.80 -0.42
N LEU A 86 -4.33 1.90 -0.93
CA LEU A 86 -4.24 2.18 -2.36
C LEU A 86 -3.41 1.13 -3.10
N ILE A 87 -2.23 0.78 -2.58
CA ILE A 87 -1.35 -0.22 -3.20
C ILE A 87 -2.07 -1.57 -3.29
N VAL A 88 -2.67 -2.02 -2.20
CA VAL A 88 -3.36 -3.32 -2.15
C VAL A 88 -4.57 -3.31 -3.08
N ASP A 89 -5.39 -2.25 -3.08
CA ASP A 89 -6.55 -2.11 -3.97
C ASP A 89 -6.15 -2.21 -5.45
N ARG A 90 -5.10 -1.49 -5.86
CA ARG A 90 -4.62 -1.46 -7.26
C ARG A 90 -3.97 -2.76 -7.72
N LEU A 91 -3.31 -3.46 -6.81
CA LEU A 91 -2.53 -4.66 -7.13
C LEU A 91 -3.23 -5.95 -6.76
N TRP A 92 -4.45 -5.89 -6.20
CA TRP A 92 -5.11 -7.08 -5.66
C TRP A 92 -5.23 -8.21 -6.68
N ALA A 93 -5.64 -7.88 -7.91
CA ALA A 93 -5.74 -8.83 -9.00
C ALA A 93 -4.38 -9.52 -9.28
N ASP A 94 -3.29 -8.76 -9.28
CA ASP A 94 -1.93 -9.26 -9.56
C ASP A 94 -1.38 -10.11 -8.40
N LEU A 95 -1.65 -9.70 -7.16
CA LEU A 95 -1.23 -10.41 -5.94
C LEU A 95 -1.93 -11.76 -5.81
N HIS A 96 -3.23 -11.79 -6.09
CA HIS A 96 -4.04 -13.00 -6.01
C HIS A 96 -3.84 -13.93 -7.22
N ALA A 97 -3.59 -13.39 -8.42
CA ALA A 97 -3.32 -14.20 -9.61
C ALA A 97 -1.92 -14.86 -9.57
N GLY A 98 -0.92 -14.20 -8.98
CA GLY A 98 0.43 -14.74 -8.80
C GLY A 98 0.56 -15.82 -7.71
N ALA A 99 -0.53 -16.15 -7.01
CA ALA A 99 -0.55 -17.14 -5.94
C ALA A 99 -0.89 -18.57 -6.41
N LYS A 100 -0.94 -18.80 -7.73
CA LYS A 100 -1.29 -20.07 -8.37
C LYS A 100 -0.08 -20.94 -8.65
#